data_AF-A0A7J9I2R1-F1
#
_entry.id   AF-A0A7J9I2R1-F1
#
_cell.length_a   1.000
_cell.length_b   1.000
_cell.length_c   1.000
_cell.angle_alpha   90.00
_cell.angle_beta   90.00
_cell.angle_gamma   90.00
#
_symmetry.space_group_name_H-M   'P 1'
#
loop_
_entity.id
_entity.type
_entity.pdbx_description
1 polymer ?
#
loop_
_entity_poly.entity_id
_entity_poly.type
_entity_poly.pdbx_seq_one_letter_code
_entity_poly.pdbx_strand_id
1 'polypeptide(L)'
;MQHFYKNLLQNYAQKRNVSRPVYSCEVEGPPHASRFRCKVTIDEKTYEGLEFFPTIKEAEHAAARVALSCLAPDAIEEVQEDSSLFKNLLQELTQKEGCPLPVYTTTRSGEAHASMFVSSVEVKGEAFTGQGARTKKQAEFLAAKVAYTKLKE
;
A
#
# COMPACT_ATOMS: atom_id res chain seq x y z
N MET A 1 -2.43 10.22 2.39
CA MET A 1 -1.38 9.19 2.17
C MET A 1 0.08 9.71 2.30
N GLN A 2 0.36 10.83 2.97
CA GLN A 2 1.70 11.46 2.87
C GLN A 2 2.84 10.71 3.62
N HIS A 3 2.55 9.86 4.60
CA HIS A 3 3.58 9.17 5.40
C HIS A 3 3.81 7.69 5.02
N PHE A 4 3.13 7.22 3.98
CA PHE A 4 3.10 5.79 3.62
C PHE A 4 4.49 5.20 3.35
N TYR A 5 5.22 5.75 2.36
CA TYR A 5 6.57 5.25 2.03
C TYR A 5 7.59 5.48 3.15
N LYS A 6 7.44 6.56 3.95
CA LYS A 6 8.30 6.78 5.12
C LYS A 6 8.14 5.65 6.15
N ASN A 7 6.89 5.25 6.42
CA ASN A 7 6.59 4.15 7.35
C ASN A 7 7.09 2.80 6.82
N LEU A 8 6.93 2.55 5.52
CA LEU A 8 7.42 1.32 4.91
C LEU A 8 8.94 1.21 4.95
N LEU A 9 9.64 2.31 4.63
CA LEU A 9 11.09 2.35 4.68
C LEU A 9 11.60 2.20 6.13
N GLN A 10 10.90 2.77 7.11
CA GLN A 10 11.19 2.56 8.52
C GLN A 10 10.97 1.11 8.96
N ASN A 11 9.87 0.47 8.54
CA ASN A 11 9.60 -0.94 8.84
C ASN A 11 10.64 -1.85 8.18
N TYR A 12 11.05 -1.54 6.95
CA TYR A 12 12.13 -2.24 6.27
C TYR A 12 13.44 -2.13 7.08
N ALA A 13 13.80 -0.93 7.52
CA ALA A 13 15.00 -0.71 8.34
C ALA A 13 14.99 -1.56 9.61
N GLN A 14 13.86 -1.57 10.32
CA GLN A 14 13.68 -2.38 11.54
C GLN A 14 13.80 -3.88 11.27
N LYS A 15 13.13 -4.40 10.23
CA LYS A 15 13.17 -5.83 9.87
C LYS A 15 14.57 -6.30 9.47
N ARG A 16 15.36 -5.43 8.82
CA ARG A 16 16.73 -5.70 8.38
C ARG A 16 17.79 -5.38 9.43
N ASN A 17 17.39 -4.88 10.60
CA ASN A 17 18.28 -4.44 11.68
C ASN A 17 19.33 -3.41 11.23
N VAL A 18 18.92 -2.48 10.34
CA VAL A 18 19.76 -1.36 9.91
C VAL A 18 19.33 -0.06 10.61
N SER A 19 20.17 0.97 10.51
CA SER A 19 19.90 2.28 11.11
C SER A 19 18.62 2.92 10.56
N ARG A 20 18.01 3.79 11.37
CA ARG A 20 16.79 4.51 10.97
C ARG A 20 17.06 5.38 9.74
N PRO A 21 16.13 5.46 8.78
CA PRO A 21 16.31 6.30 7.60
C PRO A 21 16.48 7.77 7.98
N VAL A 22 17.49 8.43 7.43
CA VAL A 22 17.77 9.85 7.67
C VAL A 22 17.40 10.65 6.43
N TYR A 23 16.59 11.69 6.59
CA TYR A 23 16.14 12.56 5.49
C TYR A 23 16.90 13.89 5.52
N SER A 24 17.29 14.37 4.34
CA SER A 24 17.86 15.69 4.12
C SER A 24 17.16 16.34 2.94
N CYS A 25 16.78 17.61 3.06
CA CYS A 25 16.04 18.32 2.02
C CYS A 25 16.76 19.60 1.60
N GLU A 26 16.90 19.75 0.30
CA GLU A 26 17.38 20.95 -0.37
C GLU A 26 16.17 21.80 -0.77
N VAL A 27 16.28 23.10 -0.56
CA VAL A 27 15.27 24.08 -0.98
C VAL A 27 15.84 24.96 -2.08
N GLU A 28 15.06 25.16 -3.13
CA GLU A 28 15.41 25.98 -4.28
C GLU A 28 14.29 27.01 -4.56
N GLY A 29 14.66 28.17 -5.06
CA GLY A 29 13.72 29.22 -5.47
C GLY A 29 13.38 30.23 -4.37
N PRO A 30 12.62 31.29 -4.72
CA PRO A 30 12.30 32.35 -3.79
C PRO A 30 11.30 31.88 -2.71
N PRO A 31 11.16 32.59 -1.58
CA PRO A 31 10.28 32.20 -0.48
C PRO A 31 8.80 31.97 -0.87
N HIS A 32 8.32 32.67 -1.91
CA HIS A 32 6.95 32.56 -2.41
C HIS A 32 6.75 31.47 -3.48
N ALA A 33 7.83 30.83 -3.93
CA ALA A 33 7.80 29.74 -4.92
C ALA A 33 8.89 28.70 -4.62
N SER A 34 9.06 28.38 -3.34
CA SER A 34 10.07 27.42 -2.89
C SER A 34 9.74 26.01 -3.37
N ARG A 35 10.78 25.32 -3.80
CA ARG A 35 10.77 23.97 -4.33
C ARG A 35 11.70 23.12 -3.50
N PHE A 36 11.27 21.92 -3.15
CA PHE A 36 11.98 21.04 -2.23
C PHE A 36 12.36 19.76 -2.95
N ARG A 37 13.61 19.33 -2.77
CA ARG A 37 14.08 18.00 -3.18
C ARG A 37 14.72 17.34 -1.98
N CYS A 38 14.33 16.11 -1.68
CA CYS A 38 14.85 15.40 -0.52
C CYS A 38 15.66 14.17 -0.94
N LYS A 39 16.58 13.81 -0.06
CA LYS A 39 17.41 12.61 -0.07
C LYS A 39 17.09 11.80 1.18
N VAL A 40 17.13 10.50 1.06
CA VAL A 40 17.03 9.58 2.21
C VAL A 40 18.22 8.64 2.23
N THR A 41 18.88 8.54 3.37
CA THR A 41 20.00 7.63 3.61
C THR A 41 19.55 6.49 4.49
N ILE A 42 19.79 5.26 4.04
CA ILE A 42 19.48 4.01 4.74
C ILE A 42 20.54 2.97 4.34
N ASP A 43 21.06 2.21 5.32
CA ASP A 43 22.09 1.17 5.05
C ASP A 43 23.31 1.74 4.31
N GLU A 44 23.77 2.91 4.74
CA GLU A 44 24.87 3.69 4.11
C GLU A 44 24.65 4.10 2.64
N LYS A 45 23.48 3.80 2.07
CA LYS A 45 23.09 4.17 0.71
C LYS A 45 22.17 5.37 0.74
N THR A 46 22.40 6.32 -0.16
CA THR A 46 21.60 7.53 -0.29
C THR A 46 20.79 7.50 -1.57
N TYR A 47 19.49 7.78 -1.44
CA TYR A 47 18.53 7.81 -2.54
C TYR A 47 17.93 9.21 -2.64
N GLU A 48 17.96 9.79 -3.84
CA GLU A 48 17.47 11.14 -4.11
C GLU A 48 16.10 11.10 -4.81
N GLY A 49 15.19 11.98 -4.41
CA GLY A 49 13.97 12.23 -5.17
C GLY A 49 14.28 12.88 -6.51
N LEU A 50 13.75 12.33 -7.60
CA LEU A 50 14.06 12.77 -8.98
C LEU A 50 13.53 14.16 -9.32
N GLU A 51 12.53 14.64 -8.58
CA GLU A 51 11.80 15.86 -8.88
C GLU A 51 11.81 16.82 -7.69
N PHE A 52 11.59 18.10 -8.01
CA PHE A 52 11.32 19.13 -7.03
C PHE A 52 9.82 19.24 -6.78
N PHE A 53 9.45 19.35 -5.51
CA PHE A 53 8.05 19.41 -5.07
C PHE A 53 7.76 20.74 -4.36
N PRO A 54 6.52 21.23 -4.37
CA PRO A 54 6.15 22.47 -3.67
C PRO A 54 6.15 22.31 -2.14
N THR A 55 6.19 21.07 -1.61
CA THR A 55 6.23 20.82 -0.17
C THR A 55 7.33 19.82 0.22
N ILE A 56 7.91 20.03 1.42
CA ILE A 56 8.89 19.09 2.00
C ILE A 56 8.29 17.68 2.12
N LYS A 57 7.02 17.57 2.50
CA LYS A 57 6.35 16.27 2.71
C LYS A 57 6.30 15.45 1.42
N GLU A 58 6.01 16.08 0.28
CA GLU A 58 6.00 15.41 -1.02
C GLU A 58 7.41 15.02 -1.46
N ALA A 59 8.40 15.88 -1.24
CA ALA A 59 9.79 15.58 -1.55
C ALA A 59 10.34 14.42 -0.71
N GLU A 60 10.04 14.37 0.59
CA GLU A 60 10.40 13.24 1.46
C GLU A 60 9.70 11.95 1.02
N HIS A 61 8.42 12.05 0.66
CA HIS A 61 7.64 10.91 0.16
C HIS A 61 8.24 10.34 -1.13
N ALA A 62 8.64 11.21 -2.06
CA ALA A 62 9.29 10.82 -3.30
C ALA A 62 10.64 10.15 -3.06
N ALA A 63 11.48 10.71 -2.17
CA ALA A 63 12.76 10.11 -1.79
C ALA A 63 12.58 8.71 -1.16
N ALA A 64 11.63 8.57 -0.24
CA ALA A 64 11.31 7.29 0.39
C ALA A 64 10.82 6.24 -0.61
N ARG A 65 10.01 6.66 -1.60
CA ARG A 65 9.54 5.80 -2.69
C ARG A 65 10.70 5.27 -3.52
N VAL A 66 11.61 6.14 -3.95
CA VAL A 66 12.81 5.75 -4.74
C VAL A 66 13.66 4.76 -3.95
N ALA A 67 13.92 5.03 -2.66
CA ALA A 67 14.67 4.11 -1.80
C ALA A 67 14.01 2.72 -1.71
N LEU A 68 12.71 2.66 -1.46
CA LEU A 68 11.97 1.40 -1.39
C LEU A 68 11.98 0.65 -2.71
N SER A 69 11.80 1.34 -3.85
CA SER A 69 11.83 0.70 -5.16
C SER A 69 13.17 0.04 -5.45
N CYS A 70 14.28 0.58 -4.93
CA CYS A 70 15.60 -0.01 -5.07
C CYS A 70 15.91 -1.11 -4.04
N LEU A 71 15.38 -0.98 -2.81
CA LEU A 71 15.74 -1.87 -1.68
C LEU A 71 14.81 -3.07 -1.51
N ALA A 72 13.52 -2.88 -1.83
CA ALA A 72 12.46 -3.85 -1.61
C ALA A 72 11.28 -3.57 -2.55
N PRO A 73 11.40 -3.88 -3.86
CA PRO A 73 10.29 -3.73 -4.81
C PRO A 73 9.04 -4.50 -4.35
N ASP A 74 9.21 -5.70 -3.79
CA ASP A 74 8.12 -6.51 -3.24
C ASP A 74 7.38 -5.82 -2.08
N ALA A 75 8.07 -4.98 -1.30
CA ALA A 75 7.46 -4.24 -0.19
C ALA A 75 6.58 -3.08 -0.65
N ILE A 76 6.65 -2.69 -1.93
CA ILE A 76 5.71 -1.73 -2.52
C ILE A 76 4.43 -2.48 -2.94
N GLU A 77 4.58 -3.67 -3.54
CA GLU A 77 3.46 -4.52 -3.94
C GLU A 77 2.65 -5.01 -2.74
N GLU A 78 3.30 -5.33 -1.62
CA GLU A 78 2.66 -5.86 -0.41
C GLU A 78 1.76 -4.82 0.30
N VAL A 79 1.82 -3.55 -0.11
CA VAL A 79 1.21 -2.42 0.64
C VAL A 79 0.39 -1.49 -0.27
N GLN A 80 0.47 -1.63 -1.60
CA GLN A 80 -0.29 -0.85 -2.58
C GLN A 80 -1.81 -1.12 -2.55
N GLU A 81 -2.25 -2.05 -1.74
CA GLU A 81 -3.61 -2.56 -1.72
C GLU A 81 -4.28 -2.17 -0.40
N ASP A 82 -4.72 -0.91 -0.34
CA ASP A 82 -5.66 -0.45 0.69
C ASP A 82 -6.87 -1.38 0.66
N SER A 83 -6.89 -2.37 1.57
CA SER A 83 -8.03 -3.27 1.84
C SER A 83 -9.37 -2.55 1.86
N SER A 84 -9.38 -1.27 2.24
CA SER A 84 -10.54 -0.39 2.23
C SER A 84 -11.00 0.08 0.84
N LEU A 85 -10.11 0.23 -0.16
CA LEU A 85 -10.49 0.76 -1.48
C LEU A 85 -11.50 -0.15 -2.17
N PHE A 86 -11.17 -1.44 -2.39
CA PHE A 86 -12.08 -2.32 -3.11
C PHE A 86 -13.32 -2.69 -2.31
N LYS A 87 -13.24 -2.73 -0.98
CA LYS A 87 -14.41 -2.90 -0.12
C LYS A 87 -15.40 -1.75 -0.27
N ASN A 88 -14.90 -0.51 -0.23
CA ASN A 88 -15.73 0.68 -0.45
C ASN A 88 -16.30 0.70 -1.88
N LEU A 89 -15.47 0.43 -2.90
CA LEU A 89 -15.91 0.40 -4.29
C LEU A 89 -17.01 -0.65 -4.54
N LEU A 90 -16.90 -1.84 -3.96
CA LEU A 90 -17.93 -2.87 -4.04
C LEU A 90 -19.22 -2.46 -3.30
N GLN A 91 -19.09 -1.82 -2.14
CA GLN A 91 -20.23 -1.30 -1.40
C GLN A 91 -20.96 -0.21 -2.20
N GLU A 92 -20.24 0.74 -2.78
CA GLU A 92 -20.82 1.79 -3.63
C GLU A 92 -21.51 1.20 -4.86
N LEU A 93 -20.91 0.20 -5.49
CA LEU A 93 -21.46 -0.48 -6.66
C LEU A 93 -22.78 -1.22 -6.33
N THR A 94 -22.78 -2.02 -5.26
CA THR A 94 -23.97 -2.75 -4.82
C THR A 94 -25.10 -1.83 -4.40
N GLN A 95 -24.80 -0.76 -3.66
CA GLN A 95 -25.78 0.25 -3.29
C GLN A 95 -26.37 0.96 -4.51
N LYS A 96 -25.53 1.33 -5.49
CA LYS A 96 -25.98 1.98 -6.73
C LYS A 96 -26.92 1.10 -7.55
N GLU A 97 -26.72 -0.21 -7.53
CA GLU A 97 -27.54 -1.18 -8.26
C GLU A 97 -28.71 -1.75 -7.43
N GLY A 98 -28.91 -1.26 -6.19
CA GLY A 98 -29.98 -1.73 -5.31
C GLY A 98 -29.81 -3.18 -4.84
N CYS A 99 -28.60 -3.70 -4.87
CA CYS A 99 -28.26 -5.06 -4.45
C CYS A 99 -27.91 -5.12 -2.95
N PRO A 100 -28.02 -6.30 -2.32
CA PRO A 100 -27.55 -6.50 -0.94
C PRO A 100 -26.06 -6.15 -0.78
N LEU A 101 -25.68 -5.76 0.43
CA LEU A 101 -24.30 -5.43 0.78
C LEU A 101 -23.37 -6.65 0.58
N PRO A 102 -22.11 -6.45 0.15
CA PRO A 102 -21.14 -7.54 -0.01
C PRO A 102 -20.92 -8.31 1.28
N VAL A 103 -20.93 -9.65 1.22
CA VAL A 103 -20.68 -10.52 2.38
C VAL A 103 -19.31 -11.17 2.24
N TYR A 104 -18.44 -10.96 3.23
CA TYR A 104 -17.10 -11.53 3.25
C TYR A 104 -17.02 -12.75 4.17
N THR A 105 -16.49 -13.85 3.64
CA THR A 105 -16.18 -15.06 4.40
C THR A 105 -14.69 -15.37 4.29
N THR A 106 -14.02 -15.54 5.43
CA THR A 106 -12.59 -15.89 5.45
C THR A 106 -12.36 -17.23 6.14
N THR A 107 -11.65 -18.11 5.45
CA THR A 107 -11.19 -19.39 5.98
C THR A 107 -9.70 -19.31 6.28
N ARG A 108 -9.30 -19.74 7.48
CA ARG A 108 -7.89 -19.87 7.88
C ARG A 108 -7.50 -21.34 7.87
N SER A 109 -6.41 -21.67 7.20
CA SER A 109 -5.80 -23.00 7.17
C SER A 109 -4.31 -22.91 7.55
N GLY A 110 -3.68 -24.05 7.83
CA GLY A 110 -2.27 -24.13 8.23
C GLY A 110 -1.99 -23.90 9.72
N GLU A 111 -0.73 -24.05 10.10
CA GLU A 111 -0.27 -23.91 11.48
C GLU A 111 -0.21 -22.44 11.91
N ALA A 112 -0.27 -22.15 13.22
CA ALA A 112 -0.34 -20.77 13.71
C ALA A 112 0.82 -19.87 13.25
N HIS A 113 2.00 -20.43 12.98
CA HIS A 113 3.18 -19.72 12.50
C HIS A 113 3.32 -19.70 10.97
N ALA A 114 2.47 -20.45 10.25
CA ALA A 114 2.47 -20.59 8.80
C ALA A 114 1.03 -20.59 8.25
N SER A 115 0.16 -19.77 8.84
CA SER A 115 -1.27 -19.77 8.51
C SER A 115 -1.51 -19.12 7.15
N MET A 116 -2.35 -19.76 6.34
CA MET A 116 -2.86 -19.25 5.08
C MET A 116 -4.33 -18.84 5.25
N PHE A 117 -4.68 -17.66 4.74
CA PHE A 117 -6.02 -17.11 4.78
C PHE A 117 -6.56 -17.03 3.35
N VAL A 118 -7.73 -17.57 3.11
CA VAL A 118 -8.45 -17.45 1.84
C VAL A 118 -9.77 -16.77 2.15
N SER A 119 -10.09 -15.69 1.43
CA SER A 119 -11.39 -15.02 1.57
C SER A 119 -12.20 -15.11 0.29
N SER A 120 -13.51 -15.14 0.46
CA SER A 120 -14.50 -15.04 -0.60
C SER A 120 -15.45 -13.89 -0.30
N VAL A 121 -15.90 -13.18 -1.33
CA VAL A 121 -16.90 -12.13 -1.22
C VAL A 121 -18.09 -12.46 -2.10
N GLU A 122 -19.29 -12.42 -1.53
CA GLU A 122 -20.54 -12.62 -2.25
C GLU A 122 -21.14 -11.26 -2.63
N VAL A 123 -21.36 -11.06 -3.93
CA VAL A 123 -21.92 -9.84 -4.51
C VAL A 123 -22.91 -10.24 -5.61
N LYS A 124 -24.15 -9.76 -5.53
CA LYS A 124 -25.24 -10.11 -6.49
C LYS A 124 -25.55 -11.61 -6.58
N GLY A 125 -25.33 -12.37 -5.51
CA GLY A 125 -25.50 -13.82 -5.51
C GLY A 125 -24.36 -14.60 -6.21
N GLU A 126 -23.31 -13.90 -6.65
CA GLU A 126 -22.08 -14.51 -7.14
C GLU A 126 -20.99 -14.43 -6.08
N ALA A 127 -20.28 -15.54 -5.85
CA ALA A 127 -19.19 -15.62 -4.89
C ALA A 127 -17.83 -15.56 -5.61
N PHE A 128 -17.01 -14.60 -5.22
CA PHE A 128 -15.67 -14.39 -5.78
C PHE A 128 -14.61 -14.69 -4.74
N THR A 129 -13.77 -15.68 -5.03
CA THR A 129 -12.71 -16.13 -4.12
C THR A 129 -11.37 -15.53 -4.51
N GLY A 130 -10.71 -14.87 -3.56
CA GLY A 130 -9.37 -14.32 -3.73
C GLY A 130 -8.28 -15.37 -3.53
N GLN A 131 -7.06 -15.06 -3.97
CA GLN A 131 -5.89 -15.91 -3.71
C GLN A 131 -5.57 -15.98 -2.21
N GLY A 132 -4.97 -17.09 -1.78
CA GLY A 132 -4.52 -17.29 -0.41
C GLY A 132 -3.42 -16.29 -0.01
N ALA A 133 -3.56 -15.70 1.17
CA ALA A 133 -2.65 -14.71 1.72
C ALA A 133 -2.19 -15.05 3.14
N ARG A 134 -1.13 -14.39 3.61
CA ARG A 134 -0.60 -14.59 4.97
C ARG A 134 -1.39 -13.88 6.06
N THR A 135 -2.31 -12.98 5.68
CA THR A 135 -3.14 -12.23 6.63
C THR A 135 -4.59 -12.19 6.17
N LYS A 136 -5.52 -12.14 7.14
CA LYS A 136 -6.96 -11.97 6.89
C LYS A 136 -7.23 -10.72 6.03
N LYS A 137 -6.58 -9.60 6.36
CA LYS A 137 -6.76 -8.31 5.67
C LYS A 137 -6.41 -8.39 4.18
N GLN A 138 -5.31 -9.07 3.85
CA GLN A 138 -4.86 -9.24 2.46
C GLN A 138 -5.75 -10.23 1.71
N ALA A 139 -6.19 -11.32 2.35
CA ALA A 139 -7.13 -12.26 1.76
C ALA A 139 -8.47 -11.57 1.39
N GLU A 140 -9.02 -10.77 2.30
CA GLU A 140 -10.25 -10.00 2.06
C GLU A 140 -10.08 -8.96 0.94
N PHE A 141 -8.93 -8.29 0.90
CA PHE A 141 -8.60 -7.38 -0.20
C PHE A 141 -8.60 -8.12 -1.55
N LEU A 142 -7.92 -9.28 -1.63
CA LEU A 142 -7.78 -10.03 -2.89
C LEU A 142 -9.14 -10.49 -3.41
N ALA A 143 -10.02 -10.96 -2.51
CA ALA A 143 -11.39 -11.30 -2.86
C ALA A 143 -12.16 -10.08 -3.40
N ALA A 144 -12.05 -8.93 -2.71
CA ALA A 144 -12.69 -7.69 -3.14
C ALA A 144 -12.20 -7.21 -4.51
N LYS A 145 -10.89 -7.29 -4.77
CA LYS A 145 -10.29 -6.94 -6.06
C LYS A 145 -10.84 -7.81 -7.18
N VAL A 146 -10.85 -9.13 -7.00
CA VAL A 146 -11.37 -10.09 -7.99
C VAL A 146 -12.83 -9.79 -8.33
N ALA A 147 -13.68 -9.63 -7.31
CA ALA A 147 -15.09 -9.30 -7.50
C ALA A 147 -15.27 -7.98 -8.25
N TYR A 148 -14.58 -6.92 -7.84
CA TYR A 148 -14.73 -5.62 -8.47
C TYR A 148 -14.26 -5.63 -9.92
N THR A 149 -13.14 -6.30 -10.23
CA THR A 149 -12.69 -6.47 -11.61
C THR A 149 -13.70 -7.23 -12.46
N LYS A 150 -14.33 -8.26 -11.91
CA LYS A 150 -15.33 -9.06 -12.63
C LYS A 150 -16.66 -8.35 -12.83
N LEU A 151 -17.07 -7.51 -11.89
CA LEU A 151 -18.30 -6.71 -12.00
C LEU A 151 -18.14 -5.48 -12.91
N LYS A 152 -16.91 -5.11 -13.25
CA LYS A 152 -16.56 -3.98 -14.13
C LYS A 152 -16.21 -4.41 -15.56
N GLU A 153 -15.99 -5.71 -15.77
CA GLU A 153 -15.80 -6.35 -17.08
C GLU A 153 -17.15 -6.45 -17.82
#